data_AF-A0A7S1RS77-F1
#
_entry.id   AF-A0A7S1RS77-F1
#
_cell.length_a   1.000
_cell.length_b   1.000
_cell.length_c   1.000
_cell.angle_alpha   90.00
_cell.angle_beta   90.00
_cell.angle_gamma   90.00
#
_symmetry.space_group_name_H-M   'P 1'
#
loop_
_entity.id
_entity.type
_entity.pdbx_description
1 polymer ?
#
loop_
_entity_poly.entity_id
_entity_poly.type
_entity_poly.pdbx_seq_one_letter_code
_entity_poly.pdbx_strand_id
1 'polypeptide(L)'
;VISVLSRHALPGSAPPIRASMSTRGPEDEGGQAALDLDADPLLSPESQVARRAALKLDEAGPAAFLDECEWVSLGCFCGVAAALQALGLRKKAYPFDWVRCPLDGVVHCFEAGFADYFAFKTQPASSNISSGRHFLTTAWGGSFWHHGHCSREAGQRRIERLLGRGEVPPERP
;
A
#
# COMPACT_ATOMS: atom_id res chain seq x y z
N VAL A 1 -7.90 5.33 4.36
CA VAL A 1 -7.92 6.79 4.47
C VAL A 1 -6.51 7.27 4.19
N ILE A 2 -6.28 7.94 3.06
CA ILE A 2 -5.01 8.60 2.75
C ILE A 2 -5.17 10.02 3.32
N SER A 3 -4.36 10.38 4.32
CA SER A 3 -4.39 11.72 4.90
C SER A 3 -3.35 12.58 4.21
N VAL A 4 -3.77 13.68 3.61
CA VAL A 4 -2.91 14.66 2.93
C VAL A 4 -2.76 15.87 3.85
N LEU A 5 -1.54 16.20 4.25
CA LEU A 5 -1.23 17.47 4.93
C LEU A 5 -0.92 18.51 3.85
N SER A 6 -1.92 19.27 3.40
CA SER A 6 -1.73 20.43 2.54
C SER A 6 -2.52 21.64 3.07
N ARG A 7 -1.87 22.80 3.12
CA ARG A 7 -2.43 24.06 3.65
C ARG A 7 -3.09 24.92 2.57
N HIS A 8 -3.80 24.40 1.58
CA HIS A 8 -4.59 25.26 0.68
C HIS A 8 -6.03 24.73 0.58
N ALA A 9 -6.99 25.58 0.95
CA ALA A 9 -8.41 25.30 0.82
C ALA A 9 -8.83 25.39 -0.66
N LEU A 10 -9.40 24.31 -1.21
CA LEU A 10 -10.05 24.32 -2.52
C LEU A 10 -11.56 24.14 -2.35
N PRO A 11 -12.39 24.94 -3.05
CA PRO A 11 -13.84 24.78 -3.06
C PRO A 11 -14.26 23.79 -4.14
N GLY A 12 -15.27 22.97 -3.84
CA GLY A 12 -15.98 22.18 -4.85
C GLY A 12 -16.13 20.71 -4.46
N SER A 13 -17.32 20.38 -3.95
CA SER A 13 -17.74 19.00 -3.69
C SER A 13 -17.78 18.19 -4.99
N ALA A 14 -16.90 17.21 -5.11
CA ALA A 14 -17.04 16.12 -6.07
C ALA A 14 -18.17 15.18 -5.61
N PRO A 15 -18.97 14.59 -6.53
CA PRO A 15 -20.03 13.66 -6.17
C PRO A 15 -19.43 12.34 -5.63
N PRO A 16 -20.16 11.62 -4.76
CA PRO A 16 -19.66 10.39 -4.16
C PRO A 16 -19.42 9.33 -5.23
N ILE A 17 -18.27 8.65 -5.13
CA ILE A 17 -17.95 7.45 -5.90
C ILE A 17 -18.97 6.37 -5.50
N ARG A 18 -19.98 6.17 -6.34
CA ARG A 18 -20.87 5.01 -6.22
C ARG A 18 -20.08 3.80 -6.70
N ALA A 19 -19.54 3.03 -5.75
CA ALA A 19 -19.14 1.66 -6.04
C ALA A 19 -20.39 0.95 -6.59
N SER A 20 -20.37 0.54 -7.85
CA SER A 20 -21.41 -0.32 -8.38
C SER A 20 -21.27 -1.68 -7.71
N MET A 21 -22.03 -1.88 -6.64
CA MET A 21 -22.29 -3.22 -6.13
C MET A 21 -23.12 -3.92 -7.20
N SER A 22 -22.44 -4.71 -8.03
CA SER A 22 -23.07 -5.69 -8.88
C SER A 22 -23.78 -6.69 -7.97
N THR A 23 -25.10 -6.62 -7.93
CA THR A 23 -25.93 -7.63 -7.29
C THR A 23 -25.88 -8.90 -8.14
N ARG A 24 -24.92 -9.78 -7.87
CA ARG A 24 -25.05 -11.19 -8.26
C ARG A 24 -25.56 -11.96 -7.05
N GLY A 25 -26.58 -12.78 -7.33
CA GLY A 25 -27.27 -13.63 -6.37
C GLY A 25 -26.37 -14.71 -5.77
N PRO A 26 -26.95 -15.53 -4.88
CA PRO A 26 -26.21 -16.35 -3.93
C PRO A 26 -25.61 -17.57 -4.62
N GLU A 27 -24.56 -18.12 -4.01
CA GLU A 27 -23.89 -19.38 -4.35
C GLU A 27 -22.83 -19.27 -5.46
N ASP A 28 -21.63 -18.84 -5.07
CA ASP A 28 -20.42 -19.52 -5.55
C ASP A 28 -19.30 -19.40 -4.51
N GLU A 29 -18.59 -20.50 -4.35
CA GLU A 29 -17.80 -20.86 -3.19
C GLU A 29 -16.53 -20.02 -3.02
N GLY A 30 -16.08 -19.91 -1.76
CA GLY A 30 -14.93 -19.12 -1.33
C GLY A 30 -13.64 -19.46 -2.07
N GLY A 31 -13.35 -18.67 -3.10
CA GLY A 31 -12.09 -18.66 -3.83
C GLY A 31 -11.60 -17.22 -4.00
N GLN A 32 -11.12 -16.60 -2.92
CA GLN A 32 -10.40 -15.32 -3.05
C GLN A 32 -9.10 -15.59 -3.80
N ALA A 33 -9.11 -15.32 -5.10
CA ALA A 33 -7.95 -15.34 -5.95
C ALA A 33 -6.82 -14.55 -5.28
N ALA A 34 -5.65 -15.18 -5.14
CA ALA A 34 -4.46 -14.52 -4.63
C ALA A 34 -4.18 -13.28 -5.48
N LEU A 35 -4.25 -12.09 -4.88
CA LEU A 35 -3.84 -10.85 -5.54
C LEU A 35 -2.32 -10.86 -5.67
N ASP A 36 -1.82 -11.48 -6.72
CA ASP A 36 -0.45 -11.24 -7.18
C ASP A 36 -0.42 -9.85 -7.82
N LEU A 37 -0.09 -8.83 -7.01
CA LEU A 37 -0.08 -7.42 -7.43
C LEU A 37 0.87 -7.15 -8.60
N ASP A 38 1.89 -7.99 -8.78
CA ASP A 38 2.86 -7.81 -9.87
C ASP A 38 2.35 -8.45 -11.18
N ALA A 39 1.35 -9.35 -11.13
CA ALA A 39 0.72 -9.98 -12.28
C ALA A 39 -0.67 -9.40 -12.65
N ASP A 40 -1.23 -8.51 -11.83
CA ASP A 40 -2.55 -7.91 -12.07
C ASP A 40 -2.53 -6.95 -13.29
N PRO A 41 -3.27 -7.24 -14.38
CA PRO A 41 -3.34 -6.37 -15.55
C PRO A 41 -3.82 -4.95 -15.24
N LEU A 42 -4.63 -4.76 -14.18
CA LEU A 42 -5.10 -3.44 -13.74
C LEU A 42 -4.00 -2.57 -13.13
N LEU A 43 -2.86 -3.18 -12.79
CA LEU A 43 -1.69 -2.55 -12.21
C LEU A 43 -0.53 -2.40 -13.22
N SER A 44 -0.73 -2.78 -14.49
CA SER A 44 0.27 -2.63 -15.56
C SER A 44 0.62 -1.15 -15.83
N PRO A 45 1.81 -0.86 -16.39
CA PRO A 45 2.18 0.51 -16.79
C PRO A 45 1.16 1.18 -17.71
N GLU A 46 0.59 0.44 -18.67
CA GLU A 46 -0.43 0.92 -19.59
C GLU A 46 -1.71 1.30 -18.84
N SER A 47 -2.15 0.44 -17.91
CA SER A 47 -3.29 0.71 -17.03
C SER A 47 -3.05 1.92 -16.12
N GLN A 48 -1.82 2.13 -15.64
CA GLN A 48 -1.45 3.30 -14.84
C GLN A 48 -1.57 4.60 -15.66
N VAL A 49 -1.03 4.61 -16.89
CA VAL A 49 -1.11 5.77 -17.79
C VAL A 49 -2.57 6.09 -18.12
N ALA A 50 -3.36 5.08 -18.51
CA ALA A 50 -4.77 5.26 -18.82
C ALA A 50 -5.57 5.81 -17.61
N ARG A 51 -5.28 5.31 -16.41
CA ARG A 51 -5.94 5.76 -15.17
C ARG A 51 -5.56 7.19 -14.82
N ARG A 52 -4.28 7.57 -14.91
CA ARG A 52 -3.83 8.95 -14.63
C ARG A 52 -4.42 9.94 -15.62
N ALA A 53 -4.46 9.59 -16.91
CA ALA A 53 -5.09 10.41 -17.94
C ALA A 53 -6.59 10.63 -17.66
N ALA A 54 -7.32 9.56 -17.30
CA ALA A 54 -8.75 9.65 -16.95
C ALA A 54 -9.02 10.53 -15.71
N LEU A 55 -8.06 10.59 -14.78
CA LEU A 55 -8.13 11.41 -13.56
C LEU A 55 -7.48 12.80 -13.72
N LYS A 56 -6.98 13.14 -14.91
CA LYS A 56 -6.25 14.38 -15.19
C LYS A 56 -5.00 14.57 -14.33
N LEU A 57 -4.39 13.47 -13.89
CA LEU A 57 -3.20 13.49 -13.04
C LEU A 57 -1.91 13.78 -13.81
N ASP A 58 -1.93 13.64 -15.14
CA ASP A 58 -0.79 13.96 -16.01
C ASP A 58 -0.76 15.44 -16.45
N GLU A 59 -1.76 16.25 -16.07
CA GLU A 59 -1.72 17.70 -16.30
C GLU A 59 -0.62 18.35 -15.44
N ALA A 60 -0.02 19.46 -15.92
CA ALA A 60 1.19 20.04 -15.31
C ALA A 60 1.05 20.34 -13.80
N GLY A 61 -0.11 20.83 -13.35
CA GLY A 61 -0.37 21.11 -11.93
C GLY A 61 -0.45 19.83 -11.08
N PRO A 62 -1.38 18.90 -11.39
CA PRO A 62 -1.47 17.61 -10.71
C PRO A 62 -0.18 16.78 -10.74
N ALA A 63 0.54 16.75 -11.85
CA ALA A 63 1.81 16.04 -11.96
C ALA A 63 2.87 16.61 -11.01
N ALA A 64 3.02 17.94 -10.98
CA ALA A 64 3.90 18.61 -10.03
C ALA A 64 3.49 18.32 -8.58
N PHE A 65 2.19 18.36 -8.27
CA PHE A 65 1.69 18.01 -6.93
C PHE A 65 2.02 16.57 -6.53
N LEU A 66 1.86 15.61 -7.45
CA LEU A 66 2.20 14.21 -7.20
C LEU A 66 3.66 14.06 -6.84
N ASP A 67 4.56 14.78 -7.51
CA ASP A 67 6.01 14.71 -7.32
C ASP A 67 6.51 15.48 -6.10
N GLU A 68 5.93 16.64 -5.82
CA GLU A 68 6.34 17.55 -4.73
C GLU A 68 5.80 17.15 -3.35
N CYS A 69 4.77 16.30 -3.28
CA CYS A 69 4.20 15.85 -2.02
C CYS A 69 4.71 14.48 -1.56
N GLU A 70 4.89 14.35 -0.24
CA GLU A 70 5.03 13.03 0.39
C GLU A 70 3.67 12.38 0.63
N TRP A 71 3.63 11.07 0.40
CA TRP A 71 2.42 10.27 0.50
C TRP A 71 2.49 9.41 1.75
N VAL A 72 1.96 9.92 2.84
CA VAL A 72 1.87 9.16 4.09
C VAL A 72 0.53 8.44 4.16
N SER A 73 0.56 7.14 3.93
CA SER A 73 -0.55 6.27 4.30
C SER A 73 -0.29 5.59 5.64
N LEU A 74 -1.33 5.55 6.47
CA LEU A 74 -1.35 4.79 7.72
C LEU A 74 -1.56 3.29 7.48
N GLY A 75 -1.07 2.77 6.34
CA GLY A 75 -1.47 1.47 5.77
C GLY A 75 -1.61 0.36 6.80
N CYS A 76 -2.68 -0.44 6.67
CA CYS A 76 -2.91 -1.65 7.46
C CYS A 76 -3.34 -2.83 6.55
N PHE A 77 -3.20 -2.64 5.24
CA PHE A 77 -3.60 -3.56 4.18
C PHE A 77 -2.81 -3.32 2.90
N CYS A 78 -2.31 -4.41 2.30
CA CYS A 78 -1.67 -4.42 0.98
C CYS A 78 -2.50 -3.80 -0.16
N GLY A 79 -3.81 -3.64 0.00
CA GLY A 79 -4.64 -2.86 -0.94
C GLY A 79 -4.21 -1.39 -1.05
N VAL A 80 -3.58 -0.82 -0.02
CA VAL A 80 -3.02 0.54 -0.08
C VAL A 80 -1.80 0.58 -1.01
N ALA A 81 -0.88 -0.39 -0.89
CA ALA A 81 0.23 -0.52 -1.82
C ALA A 81 -0.26 -0.74 -3.27
N ALA A 82 -1.32 -1.54 -3.45
CA ALA A 82 -1.95 -1.74 -4.76
C ALA A 82 -2.53 -0.43 -5.32
N ALA A 83 -3.20 0.38 -4.50
CA ALA A 83 -3.73 1.68 -4.90
C ALA A 83 -2.63 2.68 -5.29
N LEU A 84 -1.51 2.71 -4.55
CA LEU A 84 -0.34 3.51 -4.93
C LEU A 84 0.27 3.01 -6.24
N GLN A 85 0.38 1.70 -6.44
CA GLN A 85 0.86 1.11 -7.68
C GLN A 85 -0.06 1.44 -8.86
N ALA A 86 -1.38 1.42 -8.67
CA ALA A 86 -2.38 1.77 -9.67
C ALA A 86 -2.21 3.19 -10.25
N LEU A 87 -1.53 4.08 -9.52
CA LEU A 87 -1.19 5.45 -9.92
C LEU A 87 0.27 5.62 -10.38
N GLY A 88 1.07 4.56 -10.36
CA GLY A 88 2.52 4.62 -10.63
C GLY A 88 3.35 5.15 -9.44
N LEU A 89 2.76 5.25 -8.25
CA LEU A 89 3.39 5.77 -7.03
C LEU A 89 3.94 4.65 -6.12
N ARG A 90 4.12 3.43 -6.64
CA ARG A 90 4.54 2.25 -5.85
C ARG A 90 5.79 2.49 -5.00
N LYS A 91 6.74 3.28 -5.52
CA LYS A 91 8.01 3.60 -4.83
C LYS A 91 7.80 4.49 -3.59
N LYS A 92 6.70 5.24 -3.53
CA LYS A 92 6.31 6.11 -2.41
C LYS A 92 5.67 5.36 -1.24
N ALA A 93 5.37 4.07 -1.39
CA ALA A 93 4.76 3.27 -0.32
C ALA A 93 5.71 3.07 0.87
N TYR A 94 5.15 3.17 2.08
CA TYR A 94 5.77 2.99 3.38
C TYR A 94 5.67 1.54 3.86
N PRO A 95 6.38 1.13 4.95
CA PRO A 95 6.42 -0.27 5.38
C PRO A 95 5.03 -0.85 5.64
N PHE A 96 4.14 -0.06 6.27
CA PHE A 96 2.82 -0.53 6.68
C PHE A 96 1.80 -0.66 5.53
N ASP A 97 2.07 -0.07 4.36
CA ASP A 97 1.24 -0.24 3.17
C ASP A 97 1.32 -1.64 2.57
N TRP A 98 2.38 -2.38 2.93
CA TRP A 98 2.67 -3.71 2.42
C TRP A 98 2.23 -4.82 3.38
N VAL A 99 1.80 -4.48 4.59
CA VAL A 99 1.49 -5.47 5.62
C VAL A 99 0.10 -5.29 6.17
N ARG A 100 -0.39 -6.33 6.85
CA ARG A 100 -1.51 -6.24 7.76
C ARG A 100 -0.97 -5.94 9.14
N CYS A 101 -1.37 -4.83 9.75
CA CYS A 101 -0.89 -4.43 11.07
C CYS A 101 -2.04 -3.92 11.96
N PRO A 102 -2.09 -4.32 13.24
CA PRO A 102 -2.88 -3.60 14.24
C PRO A 102 -2.20 -2.27 14.59
N LEU A 103 -2.96 -1.33 15.15
CA LEU A 103 -2.41 -0.03 15.59
C LEU A 103 -1.29 -0.21 16.63
N ASP A 104 -1.50 -1.08 17.62
CA ASP A 104 -0.49 -1.38 18.64
C ASP A 104 0.81 -1.93 18.04
N GLY A 105 0.70 -2.65 16.92
CA GLY A 105 1.86 -3.13 16.17
C GLY A 105 2.65 -2.02 15.49
N VAL A 106 1.96 -0.98 15.00
CA VAL A 106 2.60 0.22 14.47
C VAL A 106 3.35 0.94 15.60
N VAL A 107 2.69 1.14 16.75
CA VAL A 107 3.30 1.76 17.93
C VAL A 107 4.55 1.00 18.37
N HIS A 108 4.45 -0.32 18.54
CA HIS A 108 5.58 -1.20 18.86
C HIS A 108 6.73 -1.02 17.88
N CYS A 109 6.46 -0.99 16.57
CA CYS A 109 7.52 -0.83 15.57
C CYS A 109 8.28 0.49 15.74
N PHE A 110 7.60 1.58 16.11
CA PHE A 110 8.26 2.85 16.39
C PHE A 110 9.04 2.82 17.72
N GLU A 111 8.45 2.28 18.78
CA GLU A 111 9.09 2.17 20.10
C GLU A 111 10.34 1.28 20.08
N ALA A 112 10.29 0.16 19.35
CA ALA A 112 11.40 -0.77 19.20
C ALA A 112 12.37 -0.39 18.06
N GLY A 113 12.16 0.76 17.40
CA GLY A 113 13.01 1.20 16.28
C GLY A 113 13.06 0.20 15.12
N PHE A 114 11.97 -0.52 14.86
CA PHE A 114 11.82 -1.57 13.85
C PHE A 114 12.77 -2.77 14.02
N ALA A 115 13.39 -2.97 15.20
CA ALA A 115 14.41 -3.99 15.43
C ALA A 115 13.93 -5.43 15.10
N ASP A 116 12.66 -5.72 15.34
CA ASP A 116 12.03 -7.01 15.13
C ASP A 116 11.00 -7.01 13.98
N TYR A 117 10.99 -5.98 13.13
CA TYR A 117 10.01 -5.84 12.04
C TYR A 117 9.97 -7.05 11.11
N PHE A 118 11.14 -7.63 10.82
CA PHE A 118 11.31 -8.82 9.97
C PHE A 118 11.38 -10.14 10.77
N ALA A 119 11.13 -10.12 12.08
CA ALA A 119 11.08 -11.32 12.89
C ALA A 119 9.70 -11.97 12.75
N PHE A 120 9.56 -12.88 11.79
CA PHE A 120 8.34 -13.63 11.52
C PHE A 120 8.61 -15.13 11.41
N LYS A 121 7.54 -15.93 11.49
CA LYS A 121 7.59 -17.34 11.10
C LYS A 121 6.91 -17.50 9.74
N THR A 122 7.54 -18.28 8.87
CA THR A 122 6.93 -18.65 7.58
C THR A 122 5.88 -19.72 7.84
N GLN A 123 4.66 -19.53 7.35
CA GLN A 123 3.68 -20.61 7.27
C GLN A 123 3.51 -21.04 5.82
N PRO A 124 3.45 -22.36 5.53
CA PRO A 124 3.05 -22.84 4.22
C PRO A 124 1.67 -22.29 3.87
N ALA A 125 1.44 -21.96 2.60
CA ALA A 125 0.09 -21.66 2.12
C ALA A 125 -0.81 -22.85 2.48
N SER A 126 -1.73 -22.69 3.43
CA SER A 126 -2.76 -23.70 3.65
C SER A 126 -3.62 -23.77 2.39
N SER A 127 -4.00 -24.96 1.94
CA SER A 127 -4.73 -25.22 0.68
C SER A 127 -6.02 -24.39 0.46
N ASN A 128 -6.52 -23.71 1.50
CA ASN A 128 -7.79 -22.98 1.49
C ASN A 128 -7.61 -21.44 1.61
N ILE A 129 -6.38 -20.94 1.69
CA ILE A 129 -6.06 -19.51 1.71
C ILE A 129 -5.13 -19.28 0.54
N SER A 130 -5.63 -18.58 -0.48
CA SER A 130 -4.93 -17.98 -1.63
C SER A 130 -3.48 -18.45 -1.86
N SER A 131 -3.20 -19.07 -3.00
CA SER A 131 -1.85 -19.45 -3.44
C SER A 131 -0.81 -18.34 -3.20
N GLY A 132 0.02 -18.46 -2.16
CA GLY A 132 1.07 -17.50 -1.82
C GLY A 132 1.74 -17.79 -0.48
N ARG A 133 3.02 -17.41 -0.31
CA ARG A 133 3.69 -17.48 1.00
C ARG A 133 3.19 -16.35 1.90
N HIS A 134 2.77 -16.71 3.10
CA HIS A 134 2.37 -15.76 4.14
C HIS A 134 3.42 -15.81 5.26
N PHE A 135 3.83 -14.64 5.73
CA PHE A 135 4.68 -14.57 6.93
C PHE A 135 3.84 -14.03 8.07
N LEU A 136 3.61 -14.90 9.04
CA LEU A 136 2.70 -14.68 10.14
C LEU A 136 3.48 -14.64 11.46
N THR A 137 2.78 -14.34 12.55
CA THR A 137 3.31 -14.35 13.92
C THR A 137 4.56 -13.48 14.08
N THR A 138 4.46 -12.20 13.68
CA THR A 138 5.50 -11.21 14.00
C THR A 138 5.41 -10.80 15.46
N ALA A 139 6.54 -10.35 16.04
CA ALA A 139 6.57 -9.84 17.41
C ALA A 139 5.64 -8.62 17.62
N TRP A 140 5.52 -7.79 16.59
CA TRP A 140 4.64 -6.62 16.56
C TRP A 140 3.19 -6.94 16.16
N GLY A 141 2.83 -8.22 16.02
CA GLY A 141 1.43 -8.66 15.86
C GLY A 141 0.82 -8.52 14.46
N GLY A 142 1.57 -8.06 13.45
CA GLY A 142 1.09 -8.08 12.07
C GLY A 142 1.65 -9.19 11.20
N SER A 143 1.41 -9.06 9.90
CA SER A 143 1.67 -10.12 8.92
C SER A 143 1.92 -9.60 7.51
N PHE A 144 2.71 -10.37 6.78
CA PHE A 144 3.12 -10.12 5.41
C PHE A 144 2.30 -11.05 4.49
N TRP A 145 1.60 -10.49 3.51
CA TRP A 145 0.69 -11.19 2.60
C TRP A 145 1.07 -11.01 1.13
N HIS A 146 0.93 -12.07 0.33
CA HIS A 146 1.16 -12.06 -1.12
C HIS A 146 2.60 -11.68 -1.53
N HIS A 147 3.60 -11.95 -0.68
CA HIS A 147 4.97 -11.51 -0.96
C HIS A 147 5.82 -12.61 -1.61
N GLY A 148 5.84 -12.59 -2.94
CA GLY A 148 7.03 -13.00 -3.68
C GLY A 148 8.19 -11.99 -3.54
N HIS A 149 7.87 -10.70 -3.30
CA HIS A 149 8.77 -9.59 -3.64
C HIS A 149 9.00 -8.51 -2.55
N CYS A 150 8.52 -8.69 -1.31
CA CYS A 150 8.96 -7.82 -0.21
C CYS A 150 10.27 -8.36 0.36
N SER A 151 11.35 -8.16 -0.40
CA SER A 151 12.69 -8.49 0.09
C SER A 151 13.00 -7.66 1.34
N ARG A 152 13.87 -8.18 2.22
CA ARG A 152 14.28 -7.46 3.43
C ARG A 152 14.85 -6.09 3.09
N GLU A 153 15.54 -5.98 1.96
CA GLU A 153 16.09 -4.74 1.41
C GLU A 153 14.98 -3.75 1.01
N ALA A 154 13.95 -4.23 0.31
CA ALA A 154 12.81 -3.39 -0.06
C ALA A 154 12.04 -2.92 1.18
N GLY A 155 11.91 -3.77 2.20
CA GLY A 155 11.35 -3.39 3.49
C GLY A 155 12.20 -2.34 4.19
N GLN A 156 13.52 -2.54 4.26
CA GLN A 156 14.46 -1.61 4.90
C GLN A 156 14.41 -0.24 4.23
N ARG A 157 14.43 -0.18 2.89
CA ARG A 157 14.29 1.08 2.13
C ARG A 157 13.06 1.88 2.59
N ARG A 158 11.93 1.20 2.77
CA ARG A 158 10.67 1.85 3.20
C ARG A 158 10.74 2.33 4.65
N ILE A 159 11.38 1.56 5.53
CA ILE A 159 11.62 1.98 6.93
C ILE A 159 12.50 3.23 6.97
N GLU A 160 13.63 3.23 6.25
CA GLU A 160 14.51 4.41 6.19
C GLU A 160 13.80 5.63 5.59
N ARG A 161 12.98 5.45 4.56
CA ARG A 161 12.12 6.51 4.02
C ARG A 161 11.18 7.07 5.09
N LEU A 162 10.50 6.20 5.84
CA LEU A 162 9.55 6.59 6.90
C LEU A 162 10.24 7.37 8.03
N LEU A 163 11.48 7.00 8.34
CA LEU A 163 12.29 7.66 9.36
C LEU A 163 13.02 8.92 8.86
N GLY A 164 12.85 9.31 7.59
CA GLY A 164 13.52 10.47 6.99
C GLY A 164 15.03 10.29 6.81
N ARG A 165 15.52 9.05 6.70
CA ARG A 165 16.95 8.68 6.63
C ARG A 165 17.42 8.27 5.23
N GLY A 166 16.60 8.53 4.21
CA GLY A 166 16.85 8.04 2.85
C GLY A 166 16.34 9.00 1.78
N GLU A 167 15.48 8.50 0.90
CA GLU A 167 14.97 9.21 -0.29
C GLU A 167 14.11 10.45 0.04
N VAL A 168 13.72 10.64 1.30
CA VAL A 168 12.92 11.77 1.79
C VAL A 168 13.71 12.47 2.89
N PRO A 169 14.24 13.69 2.64
CA PRO A 169 14.92 14.48 3.65
C PRO A 169 13.94 14.95 4.74
N PRO A 170 14.34 15.03 6.02
CA PRO A 170 13.48 15.52 7.09
C PRO A 170 13.07 16.99 6.92
N GLU A 171 13.76 17.75 6.07
CA GLU A 171 13.47 19.16 5.77
C GLU A 171 12.44 19.34 4.63
N ARG A 172 12.06 18.25 3.94
CA ARG A 172 11.04 18.26 2.87
C ARG A 172 10.00 17.16 3.15
N PRO A 173 9.07 17.41 4.09
CA PRO A 173 7.92 16.55 4.30
C PRO A 173 6.92 16.63 3.15
#